data_AF-H3D3E8-F1
#
_entry.id   AF-H3D3E8-F1
#
_cell.length_a   1.000
_cell.length_b   1.000
_cell.length_c   1.000
_cell.angle_alpha   90.00
_cell.angle_beta   90.00
_cell.angle_gamma   90.00
#
_symmetry.space_group_name_H-M   'P 1'
#
loop_
_entity.id
_entity.type
_entity.pdbx_description
1 polymer ?
#
loop_
_entity_poly.entity_id
_entity_poly.type
_entity_poly.pdbx_seq_one_letter_code
_entity_poly.pdbx_strand_id
1 'polypeptide(L)'
;QNLVKELVDMSTRERIHAIRDLPMSFEEKKSISAVVDTDHIRHQKTLLLESTHGCLCSIRRSQTLRRWGYSVRSARQTLQLWQGTMKEIGGRFGTSVLTYFMFLKWLLVFNVVSFLINFGFITIPLLVHDHTPNLPPNVNFRGLEILTGAGYFNYTVMYYGSYSNETLVGLGEYNLQLAYFFTISLYMVLCGVALIFSMAKSFKENYVLSDPASSSAWQILCSWDFSIVNERAITQRKNNLSVQLKESLSEGAQTEMLTRSEKMKHFGIHLGSWLLSTSLAFGCGSGIYFLCQYEQQVPWTPLQEAETLLVPFVVSLMNLVVPLFYSLFNKFEVYSNQRKQIYVLLVRNVILKISILSILCYYWMQVVAKKFSCWESMVGQALYRLVLFDFLFLMLGSFFGEFLRNLIGRKLLPNLGVPEFDVARNVFELIYAQTLVWIGIYFSPLLPVIQILKCFIFFYVKKVSLAQNCQPPRRTGRAAQMQTILIALLFFPSFVGALSIVAYTAWSLTPSKQCGPFRGLNNTFGAVGIWIDNLQQSSSSYWVIWIYHHVIRSEVFYFFLALIVIIIIYIFWQVTQGRKQLIVQLRQQIVNEGKDKSFLLDKLQKLQKSNQYAQKHPNKVCLE
;
A
#
# COMPACT_ATOMS: atom_id res chain seq x y z
N GLN A 1 5.74 50.69 15.22
CA GLN A 1 7.00 50.28 15.90
C GLN A 1 6.77 49.19 16.95
N ASN A 2 5.73 49.25 17.80
CA ASN A 2 5.42 48.17 18.75
C ASN A 2 5.08 46.81 18.10
N LEU A 3 4.32 46.82 17.00
CA LEU A 3 3.99 45.60 16.24
C LEU A 3 5.23 44.86 15.70
N VAL A 4 6.24 45.59 15.24
CA VAL A 4 7.46 45.00 14.66
C VAL A 4 8.30 44.32 15.75
N LYS A 5 8.44 44.95 16.92
CA LYS A 5 9.14 44.34 18.07
C LYS A 5 8.45 43.04 18.51
N GLU A 6 7.12 43.06 18.64
CA GLU A 6 6.34 41.88 19.01
C GLU A 6 6.48 40.74 18.00
N LEU A 7 6.51 41.06 16.70
CA LEU A 7 6.71 40.08 15.62
C LEU A 7 8.14 39.52 15.52
N VAL A 8 9.16 40.29 15.95
CA VAL A 8 10.57 39.83 15.98
C VAL A 8 10.79 38.77 17.06
N ASP A 9 10.09 38.88 18.19
CA ASP A 9 10.23 37.94 19.32
C ASP A 9 9.47 36.61 19.11
N MET A 10 8.58 36.52 18.12
CA MET A 10 7.79 35.32 17.81
C MET A 10 8.58 34.27 17.02
N SER A 11 8.16 32.99 17.14
CA SER A 11 8.69 31.92 16.29
C SER A 11 8.34 32.12 14.81
N THR A 12 9.14 31.57 13.90
CA THR A 12 8.99 31.79 12.44
C THR A 12 7.59 31.41 11.92
N ARG A 13 6.95 30.39 12.52
CA ARG A 13 5.60 29.97 12.12
C ARG A 13 4.53 30.91 12.63
N GLU A 14 4.61 31.31 13.89
CA GLU A 14 3.67 32.25 14.52
C GLU A 14 3.73 33.61 13.85
N ARG A 15 4.94 34.10 13.56
CA ARG A 15 5.16 35.34 12.80
C ARG A 15 4.47 35.35 11.43
N ILE A 16 4.62 34.27 10.65
CA ILE A 16 3.99 34.18 9.32
C ILE A 16 2.46 34.14 9.42
N HIS A 17 1.92 33.46 10.44
CA HIS A 17 0.49 33.45 10.70
C HIS A 17 -0.03 34.83 11.13
N ALA A 18 0.63 35.47 12.09
CA ALA A 18 0.28 36.81 12.56
C ALA A 18 0.30 37.85 11.43
N ILE A 19 1.31 37.84 10.55
CA ILE A 19 1.38 38.76 9.39
C ILE A 19 0.25 38.48 8.39
N ARG A 20 -0.16 37.21 8.21
CA ARG A 20 -1.27 36.85 7.31
C ARG A 20 -2.62 37.31 7.84
N ASP A 21 -2.81 37.26 9.15
CA ASP A 21 -4.08 37.58 9.81
C ASP A 21 -4.29 39.11 9.99
N LEU A 22 -3.28 39.94 9.72
CA LEU A 22 -3.43 41.40 9.71
C LEU A 22 -4.46 41.86 8.65
N PRO A 23 -5.39 42.76 8.97
CA PRO A 23 -6.42 43.24 8.04
C PRO A 23 -5.88 44.35 7.12
N MET A 24 -4.86 44.04 6.31
CA MET A 24 -4.19 45.01 5.43
C MET A 24 -3.82 44.43 4.07
N SER A 25 -3.40 45.30 3.14
CA SER A 25 -3.09 44.91 1.77
C SER A 25 -1.87 43.99 1.69
N PHE A 26 -1.77 43.19 0.61
CA PHE A 26 -0.66 42.25 0.45
C PHE A 26 0.71 42.95 0.36
N GLU A 27 0.74 44.14 -0.23
CA GLU A 27 1.97 44.91 -0.43
C GLU A 27 2.51 45.48 0.88
N GLU A 28 1.62 45.93 1.78
CA GLU A 28 1.96 46.34 3.14
C GLU A 28 2.41 45.15 4.01
N LYS A 29 1.77 43.98 3.86
CA LYS A 29 2.23 42.75 4.54
C LYS A 29 3.64 42.36 4.10
N LYS A 30 3.95 42.54 2.81
CA LYS A 30 5.26 42.23 2.24
C LYS A 30 6.35 43.19 2.76
N SER A 31 6.04 44.49 2.88
CA SER A 31 6.97 45.47 3.43
C SER A 31 7.23 45.23 4.93
N ILE A 32 6.19 44.91 5.71
CA ILE A 32 6.33 44.54 7.13
C ILE A 32 7.14 43.25 7.29
N SER A 33 6.89 42.23 6.47
CA SER A 33 7.67 40.99 6.50
C SER A 33 9.14 41.23 6.23
N ALA A 34 9.47 42.09 5.24
CA ALA A 34 10.85 42.43 4.92
C ALA A 34 11.56 43.13 6.09
N VAL A 35 10.90 44.09 6.73
CA VAL A 35 11.46 44.81 7.90
C VAL A 35 11.69 43.87 9.08
N VAL A 36 10.69 43.04 9.42
CA VAL A 36 10.77 42.10 10.55
C VAL A 36 11.84 41.03 10.32
N ASP A 37 11.98 40.50 9.11
CA ASP A 37 13.02 39.51 8.80
C ASP A 37 14.44 40.12 8.92
N THR A 38 14.60 41.39 8.56
CA THR A 38 15.90 42.09 8.67
C THR A 38 16.31 42.30 10.13
N ASP A 39 15.38 42.72 10.99
CA ASP A 39 15.62 42.92 12.42
C ASP A 39 15.82 41.61 13.18
N HIS A 40 15.08 40.55 12.82
CA HIS A 40 15.28 39.21 13.40
C HIS A 40 16.67 38.64 13.08
N ILE A 41 17.17 38.82 11.84
CA ILE A 41 18.54 38.39 11.47
C ILE A 41 19.59 39.13 12.32
N ARG A 42 19.36 40.42 12.60
CA ARG A 42 20.25 41.22 13.44
C ARG A 42 20.22 40.75 14.90
N HIS A 43 19.03 40.52 15.46
CA HIS A 43 18.86 40.01 16.83
C HIS A 43 19.47 38.61 17.02
N GLN A 44 19.35 37.74 16.02
CA GLN A 44 19.89 36.39 16.07
C GLN A 44 21.43 36.36 15.94
N LYS A 45 22.03 37.30 15.21
CA LYS A 45 23.50 37.47 15.16
C LYS A 45 24.06 37.93 16.50
N THR A 46 23.36 38.80 17.22
CA THR A 46 23.78 39.27 18.56
C THR A 46 23.73 38.13 19.58
N LEU A 47 22.66 37.34 19.59
CA LEU A 47 22.52 36.16 20.47
C LEU A 47 23.54 35.05 20.18
N LEU A 48 23.97 34.90 18.93
CA LEU A 48 25.00 33.92 18.56
C LEU A 48 26.42 34.31 19.02
N LEU A 49 26.66 35.60 19.29
CA LEU A 49 27.96 36.07 19.78
C LEU A 49 28.19 35.75 21.27
N GLU A 50 27.12 35.73 22.09
CA GLU A 50 27.21 35.49 23.55
C GLU A 50 27.18 34.00 23.95
N SER A 51 26.79 33.08 23.06
CA SER A 51 26.50 31.67 23.39
C SER A 51 27.64 30.67 23.09
N THR A 52 28.91 31.09 23.12
CA THR A 52 30.04 30.25 22.64
C THR A 52 30.90 29.61 23.72
N HIS A 53 30.35 29.05 24.81
CA HIS A 53 31.07 28.06 25.62
C HIS A 53 30.12 26.98 26.16
N GLY A 54 30.10 25.80 25.52
CA GLY A 54 29.47 24.58 26.07
C GLY A 54 28.54 23.79 25.14
N CYS A 55 28.00 24.38 24.06
CA CYS A 55 26.94 23.76 23.25
C CYS A 55 27.40 23.22 21.87
N LEU A 56 28.68 22.95 21.66
CA LEU A 56 29.19 22.56 20.33
C LEU A 56 28.91 21.09 19.96
N CYS A 57 28.84 20.17 20.93
CA CYS A 57 28.67 18.74 20.64
C CYS A 57 27.21 18.32 20.32
N SER A 58 26.21 18.92 20.96
CA SER A 58 24.79 18.63 20.67
C SER A 58 24.34 19.25 19.34
N ILE A 59 24.85 20.45 19.03
CA ILE A 59 24.56 21.17 17.78
C ILE A 59 25.14 20.43 16.58
N ARG A 60 26.37 19.88 16.67
CA ARG A 60 27.00 19.11 15.58
C ARG A 60 26.20 17.85 15.21
N ARG A 61 25.63 17.15 16.21
CA ARG A 61 24.79 15.96 16.01
C ARG A 61 23.42 16.30 15.42
N SER A 62 22.82 17.43 15.79
CA SER A 62 21.56 17.90 15.19
C SER A 62 21.75 18.42 13.76
N GLN A 63 22.90 19.05 13.47
CA GLN A 63 23.23 19.55 12.13
C GLN A 63 23.53 18.42 11.14
N THR A 64 24.18 17.32 11.56
CA THR A 64 24.38 16.15 10.70
C THR A 64 23.06 15.42 10.41
N LEU A 65 22.18 15.27 11.40
CA LEU A 65 20.83 14.73 11.19
C LEU A 65 19.97 15.61 10.28
N ARG A 66 20.06 16.94 10.42
CA ARG A 66 19.40 17.90 9.52
C ARG A 66 19.99 17.84 8.11
N ARG A 67 21.32 17.80 7.95
CA ARG A 67 21.99 17.66 6.65
C ARG A 67 21.65 16.35 5.96
N TRP A 68 21.60 15.24 6.69
CA TRP A 68 21.12 13.96 6.17
C TRP A 68 19.64 14.07 5.77
N GLY A 69 18.81 14.71 6.60
CA GLY A 69 17.41 14.99 6.26
C GLY A 69 17.25 15.82 4.98
N TYR A 70 18.06 16.87 4.79
CA TYR A 70 18.08 17.67 3.57
C TYR A 70 18.62 16.87 2.37
N SER A 71 19.66 16.06 2.55
CA SER A 71 20.22 15.20 1.50
C SER A 71 19.24 14.11 1.08
N VAL A 72 18.51 13.50 2.02
CA VAL A 72 17.43 12.54 1.76
C VAL A 72 16.26 13.23 1.08
N ARG A 73 15.91 14.46 1.48
CA ARG A 73 14.83 15.25 0.87
C ARG A 73 15.20 15.72 -0.55
N SER A 74 16.46 16.09 -0.76
CA SER A 74 17.04 16.46 -2.07
C SER A 74 17.14 15.23 -2.97
N ALA A 75 17.65 14.11 -2.47
CA ALA A 75 17.65 12.82 -3.16
C ALA A 75 16.23 12.39 -3.53
N ARG A 76 15.25 12.60 -2.64
CA ARG A 76 13.82 12.35 -2.94
C ARG A 76 13.25 13.29 -3.99
N GLN A 77 13.77 14.53 -4.10
CA GLN A 77 13.39 15.49 -5.12
C GLN A 77 14.06 15.18 -6.47
N THR A 78 15.27 14.62 -6.50
CA THR A 78 15.94 14.15 -7.73
C THR A 78 15.45 12.75 -8.16
N LEU A 79 15.08 11.87 -7.23
CA LEU A 79 14.39 10.58 -7.48
C LEU A 79 12.88 10.76 -7.73
N GLN A 80 12.46 11.87 -8.34
CA GLN A 80 11.08 12.05 -8.84
C GLN A 80 10.82 11.19 -10.09
N LEU A 81 11.08 9.89 -9.98
CA LEU A 81 10.73 8.87 -10.97
C LEU A 81 9.27 9.08 -11.40
N TRP A 82 9.10 9.29 -12.71
CA TRP A 82 7.83 9.37 -13.43
C TRP A 82 6.84 10.46 -13.00
N GLN A 83 7.29 11.52 -12.31
CA GLN A 83 6.37 12.58 -11.87
C GLN A 83 5.64 13.28 -13.04
N GLY A 84 6.36 13.58 -14.12
CA GLY A 84 5.77 14.12 -15.35
C GLY A 84 4.79 13.17 -16.00
N THR A 85 5.17 11.89 -16.15
CA THR A 85 4.32 10.84 -16.73
C THR A 85 3.05 10.60 -15.91
N MET A 86 3.14 10.57 -14.58
CA MET A 86 1.97 10.44 -13.71
C MET A 86 1.05 11.65 -13.81
N LYS A 87 1.60 12.88 -13.92
CA LYS A 87 0.79 14.09 -14.13
C LYS A 87 0.04 14.04 -15.47
N GLU A 88 0.69 13.55 -16.53
CA GLU A 88 0.07 13.32 -17.82
C GLU A 88 -1.04 12.25 -17.74
N ILE A 89 -0.77 11.10 -17.11
CA ILE A 89 -1.75 10.02 -16.93
C ILE A 89 -2.95 10.51 -16.12
N GLY A 90 -2.71 11.23 -15.02
CA GLY A 90 -3.78 11.79 -14.19
C GLY A 90 -4.61 12.84 -14.93
N GLY A 91 -3.98 13.64 -15.80
CA GLY A 91 -4.67 14.62 -16.63
C GLY A 91 -5.52 13.99 -17.75
N ARG A 92 -5.05 12.91 -18.38
CA ARG A 92 -5.74 12.25 -19.51
C ARG A 92 -6.76 11.20 -19.09
N PHE A 93 -6.41 10.35 -18.12
CA PHE A 93 -7.21 9.17 -17.74
C PHE A 93 -7.91 9.31 -16.38
N GLY A 94 -7.65 10.40 -15.66
CA GLY A 94 -8.31 10.73 -14.40
C GLY A 94 -7.60 10.23 -13.15
N THR A 95 -8.13 10.64 -12.00
CA THR A 95 -7.51 10.41 -10.68
C THR A 95 -7.56 8.95 -10.23
N SER A 96 -8.57 8.18 -10.64
CA SER A 96 -8.66 6.75 -10.30
C SER A 96 -7.49 5.95 -10.89
N VAL A 97 -7.18 6.16 -12.17
CA VAL A 97 -6.05 5.49 -12.83
C VAL A 97 -4.71 5.97 -12.25
N LEU A 98 -4.61 7.25 -11.89
CA LEU A 98 -3.44 7.78 -11.20
C LEU A 98 -3.16 7.04 -9.87
N THR A 99 -4.19 6.66 -9.09
CA THR A 99 -3.98 5.93 -7.83
C THR A 99 -3.28 4.59 -8.02
N TYR A 100 -3.51 3.89 -9.14
CA TYR A 100 -2.77 2.67 -9.49
C TYR A 100 -1.27 2.93 -9.63
N PHE A 101 -0.89 3.91 -10.45
CA PHE A 101 0.53 4.23 -10.69
C PHE A 101 1.23 4.79 -9.45
N MET A 102 0.49 5.55 -8.61
CA MET A 102 0.99 5.98 -7.31
C MET A 102 1.25 4.78 -6.38
N PHE A 103 0.34 3.81 -6.35
CA PHE A 103 0.50 2.59 -5.57
C PHE A 103 1.67 1.73 -6.09
N LEU A 104 1.80 1.56 -7.39
CA LEU A 104 2.91 0.86 -8.03
C LEU A 104 4.27 1.51 -7.72
N LYS A 105 4.35 2.85 -7.81
CA LYS A 105 5.56 3.60 -7.42
C LYS A 105 5.86 3.44 -5.93
N TRP A 106 4.85 3.48 -5.07
CA TRP A 106 5.02 3.27 -3.64
C TRP A 106 5.56 1.86 -3.36
N LEU A 107 5.03 0.83 -4.02
CA LEU A 107 5.55 -0.55 -3.93
C LEU A 107 6.98 -0.69 -4.45
N LEU A 108 7.33 -0.01 -5.54
CA LEU A 108 8.72 0.00 -6.05
C LEU A 108 9.68 0.53 -4.98
N VAL A 109 9.37 1.71 -4.40
CA VAL A 109 10.20 2.30 -3.34
C VAL A 109 10.25 1.40 -2.11
N PHE A 110 9.12 0.78 -1.76
CA PHE A 110 9.04 -0.15 -0.64
C PHE A 110 9.98 -1.36 -0.83
N ASN A 111 10.01 -1.96 -2.03
CA ASN A 111 10.91 -3.08 -2.34
C ASN A 111 12.38 -2.65 -2.47
N VAL A 112 12.67 -1.41 -2.92
CA VAL A 112 14.04 -0.86 -2.90
C VAL A 112 14.55 -0.76 -1.46
N VAL A 113 13.75 -0.25 -0.52
CA VAL A 113 14.14 -0.20 0.90
C VAL A 113 14.33 -1.61 1.46
N SER A 114 13.43 -2.54 1.12
CA SER A 114 13.54 -3.95 1.48
C SER A 114 14.85 -4.57 1.00
N PHE A 115 15.19 -4.38 -0.28
CA PHE A 115 16.45 -4.85 -0.85
C PHE A 115 17.65 -4.25 -0.12
N LEU A 116 17.69 -2.94 0.10
CA LEU A 116 18.84 -2.29 0.74
C LEU A 116 19.09 -2.81 2.16
N ILE A 117 18.03 -3.09 2.93
CA ILE A 117 18.16 -3.65 4.28
C ILE A 117 18.69 -5.09 4.21
N ASN A 118 18.06 -5.97 3.41
CA ASN A 118 18.45 -7.37 3.36
C ASN A 118 19.82 -7.57 2.70
N PHE A 119 20.05 -6.93 1.55
CA PHE A 119 21.34 -6.97 0.87
C PHE A 119 22.44 -6.38 1.76
N GLY A 120 22.18 -5.24 2.42
CA GLY A 120 23.14 -4.55 3.26
C GLY A 120 23.62 -5.34 4.48
N PHE A 121 22.68 -5.91 5.24
CA PHE A 121 23.01 -6.58 6.52
C PHE A 121 23.23 -8.08 6.39
N ILE A 122 22.68 -8.74 5.37
CA ILE A 122 22.78 -10.20 5.22
C ILE A 122 23.75 -10.56 4.10
N THR A 123 23.56 -9.99 2.91
CA THR A 123 24.28 -10.44 1.71
C THR A 123 25.69 -9.84 1.59
N ILE A 124 25.88 -8.55 1.86
CA ILE A 124 27.19 -7.89 1.76
C ILE A 124 28.24 -8.53 2.68
N PRO A 125 27.99 -8.77 3.99
CA PRO A 125 29.00 -9.36 4.86
C PRO A 125 29.49 -10.72 4.36
N LEU A 126 28.60 -11.53 3.80
CA LEU A 126 28.95 -12.82 3.21
C LEU A 126 29.80 -12.67 1.94
N LEU A 127 29.42 -11.79 1.01
CA LEU A 127 30.16 -11.56 -0.25
C LEU A 127 31.56 -10.95 -0.03
N VAL A 128 31.74 -10.20 1.07
CA VAL A 128 33.03 -9.63 1.46
C VAL A 128 33.95 -10.71 2.04
N HIS A 129 33.41 -11.73 2.69
CA HIS A 129 34.20 -12.83 3.27
C HIS A 129 34.49 -13.93 2.25
N ASP A 130 33.45 -14.41 1.56
CA ASP A 130 33.54 -15.45 0.54
C ASP A 130 33.46 -14.83 -0.86
N HIS A 131 34.62 -14.54 -1.45
CA HIS A 131 34.71 -13.92 -2.77
C HIS A 131 34.31 -14.85 -3.93
N THR A 132 34.27 -16.17 -3.71
CA THR A 132 33.91 -17.15 -4.74
C THR A 132 32.93 -18.18 -4.21
N PRO A 133 31.73 -18.31 -4.80
CA PRO A 133 30.84 -19.42 -4.48
C PRO A 133 31.53 -20.74 -4.89
N ASN A 134 31.48 -21.75 -4.01
CA ASN A 134 32.07 -23.07 -4.25
C ASN A 134 31.25 -23.82 -5.31
N LEU A 135 31.49 -23.51 -6.59
CA LEU A 135 30.79 -24.15 -7.70
C LEU A 135 31.41 -25.50 -8.04
N PRO A 136 30.60 -26.57 -8.15
CA PRO A 136 31.06 -27.79 -8.80
C PRO A 136 31.44 -27.53 -10.26
N PRO A 137 32.49 -28.16 -10.81
CA PRO A 137 32.99 -27.91 -12.16
C PRO A 137 31.97 -28.21 -13.29
N ASN A 138 30.87 -28.89 -12.97
CA ASN A 138 29.83 -29.27 -13.93
C ASN A 138 28.66 -28.28 -14.01
N VAL A 139 28.65 -27.20 -13.21
CA VAL A 139 27.53 -26.25 -13.12
C VAL A 139 27.90 -24.93 -13.80
N ASN A 140 27.47 -24.78 -15.06
CA ASN A 140 27.61 -23.54 -15.83
C ASN A 140 26.25 -22.89 -16.06
N PHE A 141 26.23 -21.56 -16.18
CA PHE A 141 25.02 -20.79 -16.47
C PHE A 141 24.61 -20.95 -17.94
N ARG A 142 23.46 -21.57 -18.21
CA ARG A 142 22.92 -21.80 -19.56
C ARG A 142 21.77 -20.85 -19.93
N GLY A 143 21.25 -20.10 -18.97
CA GLY A 143 20.14 -19.14 -19.11
C GLY A 143 18.76 -19.75 -18.79
N LEU A 144 18.58 -21.07 -18.92
CA LEU A 144 17.35 -21.76 -18.53
C LEU A 144 17.10 -21.65 -17.01
N GLU A 145 18.18 -21.51 -16.24
CA GLU A 145 18.16 -21.31 -14.79
C GLU A 145 17.39 -20.05 -14.40
N ILE A 146 17.27 -19.05 -15.27
CA ILE A 146 16.44 -17.85 -15.02
C ILE A 146 14.97 -18.24 -14.87
N LEU A 147 14.50 -19.24 -15.63
CA LEU A 147 13.11 -19.69 -15.59
C LEU A 147 12.89 -20.73 -14.47
N THR A 148 13.82 -21.67 -14.31
CA THR A 148 13.70 -22.74 -13.31
C THR A 148 14.08 -22.28 -11.90
N GLY A 149 14.92 -21.25 -11.78
CA GLY A 149 15.50 -20.83 -10.50
C GLY A 149 16.41 -21.89 -9.87
N ALA A 150 16.73 -22.97 -10.58
CA ALA A 150 17.50 -24.11 -10.11
C ALA A 150 18.91 -24.13 -10.73
N GLY A 151 19.71 -25.15 -10.43
CA GLY A 151 21.07 -25.28 -10.97
C GLY A 151 22.04 -24.24 -10.39
N TYR A 152 22.54 -23.33 -11.25
CA TYR A 152 23.49 -22.29 -10.86
C TYR A 152 23.00 -21.45 -9.68
N PHE A 153 21.72 -21.05 -9.67
CA PHE A 153 21.17 -20.22 -8.60
C PHE A 153 21.16 -20.89 -7.22
N ASN A 154 21.17 -22.23 -7.16
CA ASN A 154 21.21 -22.96 -5.89
C ASN A 154 22.48 -22.68 -5.08
N TYR A 155 23.58 -22.36 -5.77
CA TYR A 155 24.89 -22.05 -5.17
C TYR A 155 25.13 -20.55 -4.98
N THR A 156 24.14 -19.72 -5.29
CA THR A 156 24.23 -18.26 -5.12
C THR A 156 23.58 -17.80 -3.83
N VAL A 157 23.94 -16.61 -3.37
CA VAL A 157 23.34 -15.90 -2.22
C VAL A 157 21.84 -15.59 -2.37
N MET A 158 21.22 -15.99 -3.49
CA MET A 158 19.79 -15.86 -3.73
C MET A 158 18.95 -16.63 -2.72
N TYR A 159 19.41 -17.80 -2.27
CA TYR A 159 18.64 -18.71 -1.41
C TYR A 159 19.26 -18.86 -0.03
N TYR A 160 18.39 -19.16 0.94
CA TYR A 160 18.71 -19.36 2.36
C TYR A 160 19.88 -20.33 2.59
N GLY A 161 19.99 -21.41 1.82
CA GLY A 161 21.01 -22.44 2.02
C GLY A 161 22.45 -21.98 1.76
N SER A 162 22.66 -20.87 1.05
CA SER A 162 24.00 -20.33 0.76
C SER A 162 24.63 -19.60 1.95
N TYR A 163 23.85 -19.27 2.99
CA TYR A 163 24.32 -18.52 4.15
C TYR A 163 24.88 -19.49 5.21
N SER A 164 26.08 -19.22 5.70
CA SER A 164 26.79 -20.09 6.67
C SER A 164 26.33 -19.84 8.12
N ASN A 165 26.68 -20.76 9.03
CA ASN A 165 26.45 -20.62 10.47
C ASN A 165 27.64 -20.05 11.23
N GLU A 166 28.71 -19.70 10.51
CA GLU A 166 29.98 -19.30 11.11
C GLU A 166 29.98 -17.80 11.42
N THR A 167 30.80 -17.43 12.39
CA THR A 167 31.08 -16.01 12.66
C THR A 167 32.13 -15.56 11.65
N LEU A 168 31.76 -14.58 10.82
CA LEU A 168 32.66 -14.07 9.80
C LEU A 168 33.68 -13.17 10.50
N VAL A 169 34.96 -13.55 10.43
CA VAL A 169 36.07 -12.79 11.00
C VAL A 169 36.74 -12.01 9.87
N GLY A 170 36.60 -10.68 9.86
CA GLY A 170 37.20 -9.83 8.82
C GLY A 170 37.09 -8.33 9.12
N LEU A 171 35.88 -7.77 9.12
CA LEU A 171 35.61 -6.36 9.50
C LEU A 171 35.28 -6.19 11.00
N GLY A 172 35.37 -7.28 11.77
CA GLY A 172 34.88 -7.47 13.14
C GLY A 172 34.28 -8.86 13.29
N GLU A 173 33.94 -9.28 14.50
CA GLU A 173 33.20 -10.53 14.74
C GLU A 173 31.74 -10.34 14.29
N TYR A 174 31.41 -10.80 13.08
CA TYR A 174 30.05 -10.69 12.55
C TYR A 174 29.34 -12.04 12.61
N ASN A 175 28.42 -12.19 13.56
CA ASN A 175 27.60 -13.40 13.66
C ASN A 175 26.46 -13.37 12.63
N LEU A 176 26.62 -14.15 11.56
CA LEU A 176 25.66 -14.20 10.45
C LEU A 176 24.29 -14.75 10.88
N GLN A 177 24.25 -15.70 11.81
CA GLN A 177 22.98 -16.26 12.32
C GLN A 177 22.11 -15.18 12.97
N LEU A 178 22.71 -14.41 13.89
CA LEU A 178 22.02 -13.33 14.58
C LEU A 178 21.67 -12.20 13.63
N ALA A 179 22.60 -11.82 12.74
CA ALA A 179 22.34 -10.81 11.72
C ALA A 179 21.14 -11.19 10.85
N TYR A 180 21.05 -12.44 10.41
CA TYR A 180 19.93 -12.94 9.61
C TYR A 180 18.60 -12.82 10.37
N PHE A 181 18.57 -13.33 11.61
CA PHE A 181 17.36 -13.29 12.44
C PHE A 181 16.89 -11.86 12.72
N PHE A 182 17.80 -10.99 13.20
CA PHE A 182 17.45 -9.62 13.58
C PHE A 182 17.12 -8.76 12.36
N THR A 183 17.81 -8.92 11.24
CA THR A 183 17.53 -8.15 10.02
C THR A 183 16.13 -8.46 9.51
N ILE A 184 15.75 -9.73 9.40
CA ILE A 184 14.41 -10.11 8.93
C ILE A 184 13.34 -9.68 9.94
N SER A 185 13.57 -9.92 11.23
CA SER A 185 12.62 -9.54 12.29
C SER A 185 12.39 -8.02 12.33
N LEU A 186 13.47 -7.24 12.34
CA LEU A 186 13.40 -5.77 12.31
C LEU A 186 12.75 -5.28 11.02
N TYR A 187 13.09 -5.86 9.87
CA TYR A 187 12.47 -5.54 8.60
C TYR A 187 10.96 -5.77 8.63
N MET A 188 10.50 -6.92 9.13
CA MET A 188 9.07 -7.21 9.23
C MET A 188 8.35 -6.22 10.16
N VAL A 189 8.95 -5.85 11.30
CA VAL A 189 8.40 -4.82 12.19
C VAL A 189 8.33 -3.45 11.50
N LEU A 190 9.40 -3.03 10.84
CA LEU A 190 9.44 -1.77 10.08
C LEU A 190 8.40 -1.75 8.96
N CYS A 191 8.18 -2.88 8.29
CA CYS A 191 7.12 -3.04 7.29
C CYS A 191 5.73 -2.85 7.91
N GLY A 192 5.47 -3.52 9.04
CA GLY A 192 4.20 -3.38 9.76
C GLY A 192 3.92 -1.93 10.16
N VAL A 193 4.90 -1.25 10.75
CA VAL A 193 4.79 0.17 11.13
C VAL A 193 4.56 1.07 9.91
N ALA A 194 5.31 0.87 8.83
CA ALA A 194 5.16 1.65 7.59
C ALA A 194 3.77 1.48 6.96
N LEU A 195 3.23 0.26 6.97
CA LEU A 195 1.89 -0.04 6.47
C LEU A 195 0.79 0.54 7.36
N ILE A 196 0.89 0.41 8.68
CA ILE A 196 -0.06 0.99 9.64
C ILE A 196 -0.08 2.52 9.47
N PHE A 197 1.09 3.15 9.38
CA PHE A 197 1.18 4.60 9.16
C PHE A 197 0.57 5.00 7.81
N SER A 198 0.85 4.24 6.75
CA SER A 198 0.28 4.49 5.42
C SER A 198 -1.24 4.32 5.40
N MET A 199 -1.76 3.32 6.11
CA MET A 199 -3.19 3.09 6.28
C MET A 199 -3.85 4.21 7.06
N ALA A 200 -3.28 4.61 8.21
CA ALA A 200 -3.79 5.69 9.04
C ALA A 200 -3.81 7.02 8.27
N LYS A 201 -2.75 7.30 7.49
CA LYS A 201 -2.68 8.47 6.63
C LYS A 201 -3.74 8.43 5.53
N SER A 202 -3.86 7.31 4.79
CA SER A 202 -4.87 7.17 3.74
C SER A 202 -6.29 7.30 4.31
N PHE A 203 -6.56 6.69 5.46
CA PHE A 203 -7.84 6.82 6.13
C PHE A 203 -8.10 8.27 6.55
N LYS A 204 -7.10 8.96 7.10
CA LYS A 204 -7.23 10.38 7.48
C LYS A 204 -7.57 11.28 6.28
N GLU A 205 -6.92 11.08 5.14
CA GLU A 205 -7.06 11.93 3.95
C GLU A 205 -8.30 11.57 3.12
N ASN A 206 -8.71 10.31 3.10
CA ASN A 206 -9.70 9.80 2.16
C ASN A 206 -11.03 9.34 2.79
N TYR A 207 -11.17 9.35 4.12
CA TYR A 207 -12.42 8.98 4.79
C TYR A 207 -13.45 10.11 4.70
N VAL A 208 -14.14 10.17 3.56
CA VAL A 208 -15.37 10.95 3.40
C VAL A 208 -16.52 9.96 3.48
N LEU A 209 -17.26 10.00 4.59
CA LEU A 209 -18.50 9.25 4.76
C LEU A 209 -19.43 9.63 3.60
N SER A 210 -19.87 8.64 2.82
CA SER A 210 -20.80 8.89 1.71
C SER A 210 -22.13 9.30 2.33
N ASP A 211 -22.62 10.49 1.96
CA ASP A 211 -23.97 10.86 2.32
C ASP A 211 -24.97 9.94 1.63
N PRO A 212 -25.93 9.35 2.36
CA PRO A 212 -27.19 8.96 1.75
C PRO A 212 -27.93 10.25 1.41
N ALA A 213 -28.11 10.50 0.11
CA ALA A 213 -29.13 11.35 -0.49
C ALA A 213 -29.49 12.67 0.25
N SER A 214 -29.02 13.80 -0.27
CA SER A 214 -29.87 15.00 -0.27
C SER A 214 -29.75 15.73 -1.61
N SER A 215 -30.84 15.64 -2.40
CA SER A 215 -31.26 16.53 -3.49
C SER A 215 -30.19 16.99 -4.48
N SER A 216 -30.28 16.46 -5.69
CA SER A 216 -29.41 16.64 -6.84
C SER A 216 -29.24 18.08 -7.35
N ALA A 217 -30.08 19.04 -6.95
CA ALA A 217 -30.12 20.38 -7.53
C ALA A 217 -29.01 21.32 -7.03
N TRP A 218 -28.79 21.41 -5.71
CA TRP A 218 -27.76 22.28 -5.14
C TRP A 218 -26.35 21.77 -5.47
N GLN A 219 -26.20 20.45 -5.63
CA GLN A 219 -24.94 19.83 -6.00
C GLN A 219 -24.53 20.25 -7.42
N ILE A 220 -25.47 20.36 -8.37
CA ILE A 220 -25.18 20.90 -9.71
C ILE A 220 -24.73 22.36 -9.62
N LEU A 221 -25.42 23.17 -8.83
CA LEU A 221 -25.19 24.61 -8.75
C LEU A 221 -23.87 24.96 -8.05
N CYS A 222 -23.49 24.19 -7.03
CA CYS A 222 -22.28 24.44 -6.23
C CYS A 222 -21.05 23.63 -6.67
N SER A 223 -21.20 22.61 -7.51
CA SER A 223 -20.06 21.80 -7.98
C SER A 223 -19.42 22.32 -9.27
N TRP A 224 -20.05 23.29 -9.92
CA TRP A 224 -19.51 23.92 -11.11
C TRP A 224 -18.41 24.91 -10.73
N ASP A 225 -17.21 24.70 -11.28
CA ASP A 225 -16.11 25.64 -11.14
C ASP A 225 -16.14 26.60 -12.34
N PHE A 226 -16.57 27.83 -12.09
CA PHE A 226 -16.68 28.88 -13.11
C PHE A 226 -15.32 29.38 -13.59
N SER A 227 -14.22 28.98 -12.95
CA SER A 227 -12.85 29.33 -13.35
C SER A 227 -12.34 28.48 -14.51
N ILE A 228 -13.06 27.43 -14.91
CA ILE A 228 -12.67 26.53 -16.01
C ILE A 228 -13.03 27.17 -17.35
N VAL A 229 -12.03 27.68 -18.06
CA VAL A 229 -12.20 28.33 -19.38
C VAL A 229 -11.99 27.37 -20.56
N ASN A 230 -11.30 26.24 -20.34
CA ASN A 230 -10.97 25.30 -21.42
C ASN A 230 -12.19 24.47 -21.85
N GLU A 231 -12.58 24.57 -23.11
CA GLU A 231 -13.74 23.88 -23.70
C GLU A 231 -13.72 22.35 -23.53
N ARG A 232 -12.55 21.73 -23.64
CA ARG A 232 -12.40 20.28 -23.41
C ARG A 232 -12.65 19.93 -21.94
N ALA A 233 -12.17 20.76 -21.02
CA ALA A 233 -12.36 20.58 -19.58
C ALA A 233 -13.82 20.83 -19.17
N ILE A 234 -14.49 21.81 -19.80
CA ILE A 234 -15.93 22.08 -19.62
C ILE A 234 -16.75 20.87 -20.06
N THR A 235 -16.48 20.34 -21.27
CA THR A 235 -17.19 19.17 -21.82
C THR A 235 -16.98 17.94 -20.93
N GLN A 236 -15.75 17.70 -20.48
CA GLN A 236 -15.42 16.61 -19.58
C GLN A 236 -16.10 16.77 -18.21
N ARG A 237 -16.14 17.98 -17.66
CA ARG A 237 -16.79 18.28 -16.37
C ARG A 237 -18.30 18.09 -16.45
N LYS A 238 -18.93 18.58 -17.52
CA LYS A 238 -20.36 18.39 -17.80
C LYS A 238 -20.72 16.91 -17.91
N ASN A 239 -19.93 16.14 -18.67
CA ASN A 239 -20.15 14.70 -18.81
C ASN A 239 -19.99 13.96 -17.47
N ASN A 240 -18.97 14.30 -16.69
CA ASN A 240 -18.75 13.72 -15.36
C ASN A 240 -19.94 14.02 -14.42
N LEU A 241 -20.40 15.27 -14.38
CA LEU A 241 -21.55 15.68 -13.58
C LEU A 241 -22.84 14.94 -13.99
N SER A 242 -23.08 14.82 -15.29
CA SER A 242 -24.24 14.09 -15.84
C SER A 242 -24.22 12.62 -15.44
N VAL A 243 -23.06 11.96 -15.50
CA VAL A 243 -22.89 10.57 -15.07
C VAL A 243 -23.16 10.44 -13.57
N GLN A 244 -22.57 11.31 -12.73
CA GLN A 244 -22.78 11.28 -11.28
C GLN A 244 -24.26 11.46 -10.91
N LEU A 245 -24.95 12.38 -11.60
CA LEU A 245 -26.38 12.63 -11.37
C LEU A 245 -27.22 11.41 -11.77
N LYS A 246 -26.92 10.82 -12.93
CA LYS A 246 -27.61 9.62 -13.44
C LYS A 246 -27.42 8.44 -12.49
N GLU A 247 -26.21 8.23 -11.98
CA GLU A 247 -25.91 7.20 -10.98
C GLU A 247 -26.73 7.44 -9.70
N SER A 248 -26.72 8.66 -9.15
CA SER A 248 -27.46 8.99 -7.92
C SER A 248 -28.97 8.86 -8.07
N LEU A 249 -29.53 9.28 -9.21
CA LEU A 249 -30.97 9.14 -9.50
C LEU A 249 -31.36 7.67 -9.70
N SER A 250 -30.52 6.88 -10.37
CA SER A 250 -30.74 5.45 -10.53
C SER A 250 -30.73 4.70 -9.19
N GLU A 251 -29.88 5.10 -8.25
CA GLU A 251 -29.80 4.51 -6.90
C GLU A 251 -31.10 4.76 -6.09
N GLY A 252 -31.68 5.96 -6.21
CA GLY A 252 -32.97 6.30 -5.61
C GLY A 252 -34.13 5.51 -6.22
N ALA A 253 -34.24 5.52 -7.55
CA ALA A 253 -35.35 4.89 -8.26
C ALA A 253 -35.41 3.35 -8.08
N GLN A 254 -34.26 2.67 -8.05
CA GLN A 254 -34.23 1.21 -7.86
C GLN A 254 -34.64 0.77 -6.45
N THR A 255 -34.39 1.60 -5.44
CA THR A 255 -34.68 1.23 -4.04
C THR A 255 -36.18 1.24 -3.74
N GLU A 256 -36.92 2.12 -4.41
CA GLU A 256 -38.37 2.31 -4.21
C GLU A 256 -39.24 1.29 -4.97
N MET A 257 -38.72 0.66 -6.04
CA MET A 257 -39.53 -0.15 -6.96
C MET A 257 -39.49 -1.68 -6.75
N LEU A 258 -38.74 -2.21 -5.78
CA LEU A 258 -38.54 -3.66 -5.65
C LEU A 258 -39.60 -4.35 -4.78
N THR A 259 -40.41 -5.21 -5.40
CA THR A 259 -41.45 -6.04 -4.76
C THR A 259 -40.83 -7.14 -3.91
N ARG A 260 -41.52 -7.63 -2.85
CA ARG A 260 -41.01 -8.68 -1.95
C ARG A 260 -40.58 -9.97 -2.68
N SER A 261 -41.32 -10.38 -3.71
CA SER A 261 -41.00 -11.56 -4.53
C SER A 261 -39.71 -11.37 -5.33
N GLU A 262 -39.51 -10.19 -5.89
CA GLU A 262 -38.29 -9.84 -6.64
C GLU A 262 -37.08 -9.78 -5.71
N LYS A 263 -37.23 -9.23 -4.50
CA LYS A 263 -36.17 -9.27 -3.48
C LYS A 263 -35.74 -10.69 -3.14
N MET A 264 -36.67 -11.64 -3.04
CA MET A 264 -36.37 -13.04 -2.76
C MET A 264 -35.67 -13.73 -3.94
N LYS A 265 -36.08 -13.42 -5.18
CA LYS A 265 -35.39 -13.87 -6.40
C LYS A 265 -33.95 -13.33 -6.47
N HIS A 266 -33.76 -12.03 -6.22
CA HIS A 266 -32.42 -11.42 -6.19
C HIS A 266 -31.54 -12.03 -5.11
N PHE A 267 -32.09 -12.25 -3.91
CA PHE A 267 -31.37 -12.92 -2.84
C PHE A 267 -30.95 -14.34 -3.23
N GLY A 268 -31.82 -15.12 -3.87
CA GLY A 268 -31.50 -16.45 -4.38
C GLY A 268 -30.38 -16.44 -5.42
N ILE A 269 -30.41 -15.51 -6.38
CA ILE A 269 -29.34 -15.34 -7.38
C ILE A 269 -28.00 -15.00 -6.71
N HIS A 270 -28.02 -14.09 -5.73
CA HIS A 270 -26.81 -13.73 -4.98
C HIS A 270 -26.25 -14.90 -4.18
N LEU A 271 -27.11 -15.64 -3.47
CA LEU A 271 -26.69 -16.81 -2.70
C LEU A 271 -26.07 -17.87 -3.61
N GLY A 272 -26.72 -18.18 -4.74
CA GLY A 272 -26.21 -19.16 -5.71
C GLY A 272 -24.85 -18.78 -6.29
N SER A 273 -24.66 -17.52 -6.68
CA SER A 273 -23.39 -17.06 -7.22
C SER A 273 -22.27 -17.00 -6.17
N TRP A 274 -22.58 -16.67 -4.92
CA TRP A 274 -21.62 -16.78 -3.82
C TRP A 274 -21.20 -18.23 -3.55
N LEU A 275 -22.15 -19.16 -3.48
CA LEU A 275 -21.87 -20.59 -3.32
C LEU A 275 -21.02 -21.13 -4.48
N LEU A 276 -21.35 -20.76 -5.72
CA LEU A 276 -20.57 -21.16 -6.89
C LEU A 276 -19.17 -20.56 -6.84
N SER A 277 -19.04 -19.29 -6.44
CA SER A 277 -17.73 -18.63 -6.30
C SER A 277 -16.85 -19.29 -5.26
N THR A 278 -17.39 -19.63 -4.09
CA THR A 278 -16.64 -20.28 -3.00
C THR A 278 -16.31 -21.72 -3.35
N SER A 279 -17.23 -22.43 -4.01
CA SER A 279 -16.99 -23.78 -4.53
C SER A 279 -15.86 -23.80 -5.56
N LEU A 280 -15.84 -22.84 -6.48
CA LEU A 280 -14.75 -22.71 -7.45
C LEU A 280 -13.41 -22.43 -6.76
N ALA A 281 -13.37 -21.55 -5.75
CA ALA A 281 -12.16 -21.28 -4.98
C ALA A 281 -11.65 -22.54 -4.25
N PHE A 282 -12.56 -23.28 -3.61
CA PHE A 282 -12.24 -24.54 -2.93
C PHE A 282 -11.77 -25.62 -3.92
N GLY A 283 -12.39 -25.69 -5.09
CA GLY A 283 -12.00 -26.58 -6.19
C GLY A 283 -10.59 -26.27 -6.71
N CYS A 284 -10.27 -24.99 -6.92
CA CYS A 284 -8.91 -24.57 -7.28
C CYS A 284 -7.89 -24.97 -6.21
N GLY A 285 -8.21 -24.72 -4.94
CA GLY A 285 -7.36 -25.13 -3.83
C GLY A 285 -7.13 -26.64 -3.79
N SER A 286 -8.20 -27.43 -3.88
CA SER A 286 -8.13 -28.89 -3.90
C SER A 286 -7.34 -29.41 -5.10
N GLY A 287 -7.53 -28.81 -6.28
CA GLY A 287 -6.77 -29.16 -7.48
C GLY A 287 -5.27 -28.92 -7.32
N ILE A 288 -4.88 -27.81 -6.70
CA ILE A 288 -3.47 -27.53 -6.36
C ILE A 288 -2.94 -28.53 -5.33
N TYR A 289 -3.74 -28.89 -4.32
CA TYR A 289 -3.35 -29.90 -3.34
C TYR A 289 -3.01 -31.25 -4.00
N PHE A 290 -3.88 -31.72 -4.91
CA PHE A 290 -3.61 -32.95 -5.66
C PHE A 290 -2.42 -32.81 -6.62
N LEU A 291 -2.24 -31.64 -7.23
CA LEU A 291 -1.09 -31.37 -8.09
C LEU A 291 0.23 -31.43 -7.31
N CYS A 292 0.27 -30.84 -6.11
CA CYS A 292 1.43 -30.91 -5.22
C CYS A 292 1.72 -32.34 -4.73
N GLN A 293 0.67 -33.15 -4.52
CA GLN A 293 0.81 -34.58 -4.21
C GLN A 293 1.35 -35.38 -5.40
N TYR A 294 0.93 -35.04 -6.62
CA TYR A 294 1.46 -35.66 -7.84
C TYR A 294 2.95 -35.34 -8.01
N GLU A 295 3.34 -34.06 -7.90
CA GLU A 295 4.75 -33.64 -7.96
C GLU A 295 5.61 -34.35 -6.89
N GLN A 296 5.01 -34.72 -5.76
CA GLN A 296 5.70 -35.48 -4.71
C GLN A 296 6.02 -36.93 -5.10
N GLN A 297 5.19 -37.60 -5.89
CA GLN A 297 5.35 -39.03 -6.22
C GLN A 297 6.39 -39.27 -7.33
N VAL A 298 6.71 -38.23 -8.08
CA VAL A 298 7.64 -38.29 -9.19
C VAL A 298 9.11 -38.37 -8.69
N PRO A 299 9.92 -39.36 -9.13
CA PRO A 299 11.34 -39.43 -8.82
C PRO A 299 12.13 -38.28 -9.45
N TRP A 300 13.17 -37.77 -8.77
CA TRP A 300 14.01 -36.68 -9.31
C TRP A 300 14.95 -37.18 -10.42
N THR A 301 14.67 -36.84 -11.69
CA THR A 301 15.60 -37.04 -12.81
C THR A 301 15.97 -35.71 -13.49
N PRO A 302 17.15 -35.57 -14.14
CA PRO A 302 17.61 -34.31 -14.71
C PRO A 302 16.80 -33.82 -15.93
N LEU A 303 16.07 -34.71 -16.62
CA LEU A 303 15.16 -34.33 -17.71
C LEU A 303 13.85 -33.69 -17.19
N GLN A 304 13.70 -33.59 -15.87
CA GLN A 304 12.44 -33.37 -15.16
C GLN A 304 12.37 -32.00 -14.47
N GLU A 305 13.36 -31.12 -14.66
CA GLU A 305 13.31 -29.72 -14.20
C GLU A 305 12.07 -28.98 -14.74
N ALA A 306 11.57 -29.37 -15.92
CA ALA A 306 10.35 -28.85 -16.52
C ALA A 306 9.07 -29.24 -15.74
N GLU A 307 9.02 -30.41 -15.10
CA GLU A 307 7.85 -30.82 -14.31
C GLU A 307 7.71 -30.01 -13.02
N THR A 308 8.83 -29.51 -12.49
CA THR A 308 8.83 -28.59 -11.34
C THR A 308 8.27 -27.20 -11.68
N LEU A 309 8.04 -26.90 -12.96
CA LEU A 309 7.38 -25.69 -13.43
C LEU A 309 5.85 -25.84 -13.50
N LEU A 310 5.32 -27.05 -13.32
CA LEU A 310 3.89 -27.33 -13.49
C LEU A 310 3.04 -26.61 -12.44
N VAL A 311 3.40 -26.68 -11.15
CA VAL A 311 2.70 -25.98 -10.06
C VAL A 311 2.66 -24.45 -10.28
N PRO A 312 3.80 -23.74 -10.47
CA PRO A 312 3.76 -22.30 -10.67
C PRO A 312 3.02 -21.90 -11.95
N PHE A 313 3.07 -22.72 -13.00
CA PHE A 313 2.29 -22.51 -14.22
C PHE A 313 0.79 -22.61 -13.96
N VAL A 314 0.31 -23.71 -13.35
CA VAL A 314 -1.12 -23.94 -13.08
C VAL A 314 -1.66 -22.88 -12.11
N VAL A 315 -0.91 -22.54 -11.07
CA VAL A 315 -1.30 -21.48 -10.13
C VAL A 315 -1.45 -20.13 -10.83
N SER A 316 -0.49 -19.76 -11.68
CA SER A 316 -0.52 -18.49 -12.43
C SER A 316 -1.68 -18.48 -13.44
N LEU A 317 -1.94 -19.61 -14.10
CA LEU A 317 -3.08 -19.78 -15.01
C LEU A 317 -4.41 -19.63 -14.26
N MET A 318 -4.58 -20.27 -13.11
CA MET A 318 -5.78 -20.13 -12.27
C MET A 318 -5.98 -18.68 -11.82
N ASN A 319 -4.91 -18.00 -11.38
CA ASN A 319 -4.94 -16.60 -10.99
C ASN A 319 -5.30 -15.64 -12.14
N LEU A 320 -5.07 -16.03 -13.40
CA LEU A 320 -5.47 -15.26 -14.58
C LEU A 320 -6.93 -15.56 -15.00
N VAL A 321 -7.28 -16.85 -15.06
CA VAL A 321 -8.52 -17.37 -15.66
C VAL A 321 -9.72 -17.27 -14.72
N VAL A 322 -9.59 -17.65 -13.45
CA VAL A 322 -10.72 -17.67 -12.51
C VAL A 322 -11.31 -16.27 -12.27
N PRO A 323 -10.51 -15.19 -12.13
CA PRO A 323 -11.07 -13.84 -12.05
C PRO A 323 -11.86 -13.42 -13.30
N LEU A 324 -11.52 -13.93 -14.48
CA LEU A 324 -12.31 -13.70 -15.70
C LEU A 324 -13.67 -14.39 -15.60
N PHE A 325 -13.74 -15.61 -15.05
CA PHE A 325 -15.01 -16.27 -14.76
C PHE A 325 -15.86 -15.49 -13.75
N TYR A 326 -15.27 -14.98 -12.66
CA TYR A 326 -16.00 -14.12 -11.72
C TYR A 326 -16.53 -12.85 -12.37
N SER A 327 -15.83 -12.30 -13.36
CA SER A 327 -16.33 -11.15 -14.11
C SER A 327 -17.59 -11.45 -14.94
N LEU A 328 -17.82 -12.72 -15.32
CA LEU A 328 -19.06 -13.14 -15.99
C LEU A 328 -20.26 -13.13 -15.06
N PHE A 329 -20.07 -13.33 -13.75
CA PHE A 329 -21.16 -13.27 -12.77
C PHE A 329 -21.81 -11.89 -12.72
N ASN A 330 -21.08 -10.83 -13.10
CA ASN A 330 -21.64 -9.49 -13.22
C ASN A 330 -22.78 -9.38 -14.24
N LYS A 331 -22.92 -10.32 -15.19
CA LYS A 331 -24.06 -10.37 -16.12
C LYS A 331 -25.34 -10.91 -15.46
N PHE A 332 -25.19 -11.74 -14.44
CA PHE A 332 -26.31 -12.39 -13.76
C PHE A 332 -26.66 -11.70 -12.43
N GLU A 333 -25.66 -11.22 -11.71
CA GLU A 333 -25.81 -10.51 -10.44
C GLU A 333 -25.80 -9.00 -10.65
N VAL A 334 -26.98 -8.45 -10.92
CA VAL A 334 -27.17 -7.01 -10.96
C VAL A 334 -27.34 -6.49 -9.53
N TYR A 335 -26.29 -5.88 -8.99
CA TYR A 335 -26.35 -5.18 -7.70
C TYR A 335 -26.94 -3.78 -7.88
N SER A 336 -27.77 -3.35 -6.91
CA SER A 336 -28.36 -2.00 -6.89
C SER A 336 -27.31 -0.88 -6.77
N ASN A 337 -26.15 -1.17 -6.19
CA ASN A 337 -25.07 -0.21 -6.07
C ASN A 337 -23.83 -0.76 -6.80
N GLN A 338 -23.39 -0.03 -7.82
CA GLN A 338 -22.23 -0.39 -8.65
C GLN A 338 -20.94 -0.54 -7.81
N ARG A 339 -20.85 0.14 -6.67
CA ARG A 339 -19.72 -0.02 -5.72
C ARG A 339 -19.76 -1.37 -5.01
N LYS A 340 -20.95 -1.83 -4.60
CA LYS A 340 -21.13 -3.15 -3.99
C LYS A 340 -20.74 -4.25 -4.97
N GLN A 341 -21.08 -4.10 -6.25
CA GLN A 341 -20.67 -5.02 -7.30
C GLN A 341 -19.14 -5.15 -7.39
N ILE A 342 -18.44 -4.01 -7.43
CA ILE A 342 -16.97 -4.00 -7.44
C ILE A 342 -16.46 -4.69 -6.16
N TYR A 343 -16.93 -4.31 -4.96
CA TYR A 343 -16.47 -4.91 -3.71
C TYR A 343 -16.71 -6.42 -3.63
N VAL A 344 -17.84 -6.91 -4.10
CA VAL A 344 -18.13 -8.35 -4.13
C VAL A 344 -17.12 -9.07 -5.04
N LEU A 345 -16.87 -8.54 -6.24
CA LEU A 345 -15.85 -9.08 -7.13
C LEU A 345 -14.47 -9.08 -6.46
N LEU A 346 -14.13 -8.04 -5.71
CA LEU A 346 -12.87 -7.96 -4.98
C LEU A 346 -12.76 -9.03 -3.90
N VAL A 347 -13.79 -9.19 -3.08
CA VAL A 347 -13.79 -10.18 -1.99
C VAL A 347 -13.66 -11.60 -2.55
N ARG A 348 -14.35 -11.93 -3.65
CA ARG A 348 -14.22 -13.24 -4.31
C ARG A 348 -12.79 -13.52 -4.77
N ASN A 349 -12.14 -12.53 -5.38
CA ASN A 349 -10.74 -12.64 -5.81
C ASN A 349 -9.78 -12.79 -4.63
N VAL A 350 -10.04 -12.11 -3.51
CA VAL A 350 -9.25 -12.25 -2.28
C VAL A 350 -9.40 -13.65 -1.69
N ILE A 351 -10.62 -14.19 -1.61
CA ILE A 351 -10.89 -15.55 -1.12
C ILE A 351 -10.16 -16.59 -1.97
N LEU A 352 -10.22 -16.47 -3.30
CA LEU A 352 -9.48 -17.34 -4.22
C LEU A 352 -7.98 -17.35 -3.92
N LYS A 353 -7.37 -16.15 -3.85
CA LYS A 353 -5.92 -16.02 -3.64
C LYS A 353 -5.48 -16.53 -2.27
N ILE A 354 -6.26 -16.28 -1.22
CA ILE A 354 -6.00 -16.81 0.12
C ILE A 354 -6.12 -18.34 0.11
N SER A 355 -7.13 -18.91 -0.54
CA SER A 355 -7.30 -20.37 -0.62
C SER A 355 -6.09 -21.04 -1.30
N ILE A 356 -5.65 -20.50 -2.43
CA ILE A 356 -4.47 -20.99 -3.16
C ILE A 356 -3.21 -20.87 -2.30
N LEU A 357 -2.97 -19.68 -1.72
CA LEU A 357 -1.77 -19.41 -0.95
C LEU A 357 -1.69 -20.26 0.33
N SER A 358 -2.81 -20.45 1.02
CA SER A 358 -2.88 -21.27 2.24
C SER A 358 -2.48 -22.73 1.98
N ILE A 359 -2.92 -23.30 0.85
CA ILE A 359 -2.60 -24.69 0.50
C ILE A 359 -1.14 -24.84 0.09
N LEU A 360 -0.60 -23.88 -0.66
CA LEU A 360 0.83 -23.85 -0.98
C LEU A 360 1.69 -23.72 0.28
N CYS A 361 1.31 -22.83 1.20
CA CYS A 361 2.03 -22.67 2.46
C CYS A 361 1.94 -23.92 3.34
N TYR A 362 0.78 -24.57 3.40
CA TYR A 362 0.64 -25.86 4.07
C TYR A 362 1.58 -26.91 3.47
N TYR A 363 1.60 -27.03 2.14
CA TYR A 363 2.48 -27.96 1.44
C TYR A 363 3.97 -27.70 1.72
N TRP A 364 4.41 -26.44 1.63
CA TRP A 364 5.79 -26.06 1.91
C TRP A 364 6.19 -26.35 3.36
N MET A 365 5.36 -25.97 4.33
CA MET A 365 5.73 -26.07 5.76
C MET A 365 5.56 -27.46 6.35
N GLN A 366 4.65 -28.30 5.83
CA GLN A 366 4.37 -29.62 6.40
C GLN A 366 4.95 -30.78 5.58
N VAL A 367 4.95 -30.65 4.25
CA VAL A 367 5.36 -31.74 3.34
C VAL A 367 6.82 -31.55 2.91
N VAL A 368 7.15 -30.39 2.33
CA VAL A 368 8.51 -30.11 1.82
C VAL A 368 9.51 -30.09 2.98
N ALA A 369 9.14 -29.48 4.11
CA ALA A 369 9.99 -29.41 5.30
C ALA A 369 10.44 -30.77 5.85
N LYS A 370 9.65 -31.83 5.67
CA LYS A 370 9.98 -33.19 6.16
C LYS A 370 10.74 -34.04 5.13
N LYS A 371 10.57 -33.77 3.85
CA LYS A 371 11.08 -34.62 2.76
C LYS A 371 12.49 -34.23 2.31
N PHE A 372 12.81 -32.93 2.27
CA PHE A 372 14.07 -32.44 1.70
C PHE A 372 15.08 -32.06 2.78
N SER A 373 16.35 -32.40 2.56
CA SER A 373 17.44 -32.07 3.50
C SER A 373 17.68 -30.56 3.62
N CYS A 374 17.49 -29.80 2.54
CA CYS A 374 17.63 -28.34 2.46
C CYS A 374 16.33 -27.68 1.99
N TRP A 375 15.25 -27.93 2.74
CA TRP A 375 13.90 -27.57 2.36
C TRP A 375 13.67 -26.06 2.24
N GLU A 376 14.36 -25.23 3.02
CA GLU A 376 14.20 -23.77 3.00
C GLU A 376 14.58 -23.17 1.65
N SER A 377 15.69 -23.64 1.07
CA SER A 377 16.11 -23.25 -0.28
C SER A 377 15.11 -23.71 -1.34
N MET A 378 14.53 -24.91 -1.18
CA MET A 378 13.52 -25.43 -2.11
C MET A 378 12.25 -24.57 -2.08
N VAL A 379 11.82 -24.11 -0.89
CA VAL A 379 10.72 -23.16 -0.75
C VAL A 379 11.06 -21.81 -1.38
N GLY A 380 12.29 -21.32 -1.20
CA GLY A 380 12.79 -20.11 -1.87
C GLY A 380 12.73 -20.22 -3.40
N GLN A 381 13.15 -21.35 -3.96
CA GLN A 381 13.08 -21.63 -5.40
C GLN A 381 11.63 -21.72 -5.91
N ALA A 382 10.73 -22.34 -5.14
CA ALA A 382 9.31 -22.39 -5.48
C ALA A 382 8.68 -20.99 -5.52
N LEU A 383 8.98 -20.15 -4.52
CA LEU A 383 8.50 -18.76 -4.46
C LEU A 383 9.08 -17.89 -5.59
N TYR A 384 10.36 -18.06 -5.92
CA TYR A 384 10.99 -17.43 -7.08
C TYR A 384 10.23 -17.74 -8.37
N ARG A 385 10.03 -19.04 -8.65
CA ARG A 385 9.31 -19.50 -9.86
C ARG A 385 7.90 -18.94 -9.90
N LEU A 386 7.21 -18.93 -8.78
CA LEU A 386 5.83 -18.47 -8.70
C LEU A 386 5.71 -16.95 -8.96
N VAL A 387 6.64 -16.14 -8.43
CA VAL A 387 6.70 -14.69 -8.74
C VAL A 387 7.00 -14.44 -10.22
N LEU A 388 7.90 -15.23 -10.81
CA LEU A 388 8.31 -15.13 -12.21
C LEU A 388 7.19 -15.55 -13.17
N PHE A 389 6.56 -16.71 -12.94
CA PHE A 389 5.46 -17.18 -13.78
C PHE A 389 4.23 -16.28 -13.67
N ASP A 390 3.90 -15.78 -12.47
CA ASP A 390 2.85 -14.78 -12.29
C ASP A 390 3.17 -13.52 -13.11
N PHE A 391 4.42 -13.05 -13.09
CA PHE A 391 4.85 -11.95 -13.94
C PHE A 391 4.65 -12.25 -15.44
N LEU A 392 5.09 -13.42 -15.93
CA LEU A 392 4.94 -13.80 -17.33
C LEU A 392 3.47 -13.87 -17.76
N PHE A 393 2.60 -14.50 -16.97
CA PHE A 393 1.17 -14.60 -17.28
C PHE A 393 0.46 -13.25 -17.27
N LEU A 394 0.81 -12.36 -16.34
CA LEU A 394 0.27 -11.01 -16.30
C LEU A 394 0.74 -10.17 -17.49
N MET A 395 1.98 -10.36 -17.94
CA MET A 395 2.50 -9.76 -19.16
C MET A 395 1.74 -10.28 -20.39
N LEU A 396 1.56 -11.60 -20.50
CA LEU A 396 0.78 -12.22 -21.57
C LEU A 396 -0.68 -11.73 -21.57
N GLY A 397 -1.30 -11.63 -20.41
CA GLY A 397 -2.66 -11.10 -20.26
C GLY A 397 -2.77 -9.64 -20.70
N SER A 398 -1.75 -8.82 -20.42
CA SER A 398 -1.72 -7.40 -20.83
C SER A 398 -1.41 -7.23 -22.32
N PHE A 399 -0.46 -7.99 -22.86
CA PHE A 399 -0.05 -7.88 -24.27
C PHE A 399 -0.96 -8.59 -25.24
N PHE A 400 -1.44 -9.79 -24.92
CA PHE A 400 -2.33 -10.53 -25.80
C PHE A 400 -3.78 -10.30 -25.40
N GLY A 401 -4.14 -10.41 -24.12
CA GLY A 401 -5.53 -10.27 -23.68
C GLY A 401 -6.12 -8.87 -23.96
N GLU A 402 -5.49 -7.82 -23.44
CA GLU A 402 -6.00 -6.44 -23.60
C GLU A 402 -5.86 -5.94 -25.05
N PHE A 403 -4.75 -6.21 -25.72
CA PHE A 403 -4.53 -5.83 -27.13
C PHE A 403 -5.46 -6.56 -28.10
N LEU A 404 -5.57 -7.88 -28.01
CA LEU A 404 -6.39 -8.68 -28.92
C LEU A 404 -7.87 -8.32 -28.74
N ARG A 405 -8.31 -8.08 -27.49
CA ARG A 405 -9.66 -7.58 -27.21
C ARG A 405 -9.90 -6.20 -27.82
N ASN A 406 -8.92 -5.29 -27.79
CA ASN A 406 -9.03 -3.99 -28.46
C ASN A 406 -9.13 -4.14 -29.99
N LEU A 407 -8.33 -5.04 -30.58
CA LEU A 407 -8.37 -5.30 -32.02
C LEU A 407 -9.71 -5.89 -32.46
N ILE A 408 -10.20 -6.91 -31.75
CA ILE A 408 -11.49 -7.56 -32.01
C ILE A 408 -12.64 -6.56 -31.82
N GLY A 409 -12.62 -5.79 -30.73
CA GLY A 409 -13.65 -4.80 -30.41
C GLY A 409 -13.74 -3.63 -31.39
N ARG A 410 -12.65 -3.33 -32.12
CA ARG A 410 -12.64 -2.29 -33.17
C ARG A 410 -12.93 -2.83 -34.57
N LYS A 411 -12.44 -4.02 -34.92
CA LYS A 411 -12.49 -4.55 -36.30
C LYS A 411 -13.54 -5.63 -36.53
N LEU A 412 -13.80 -6.51 -35.55
CA LEU A 412 -14.59 -7.73 -35.74
C LEU A 412 -15.97 -7.65 -35.10
N LEU A 413 -16.06 -7.23 -33.83
CA LEU A 413 -17.32 -7.11 -33.10
C LEU A 413 -17.39 -5.76 -32.36
N PRO A 414 -18.00 -4.72 -32.96
CA PRO A 414 -18.17 -3.41 -32.32
C PRO A 414 -18.94 -3.49 -30.99
N ASN A 415 -19.86 -4.46 -30.88
CA ASN A 415 -20.68 -4.70 -29.69
C ASN A 415 -19.88 -5.17 -28.46
N LEU A 416 -18.67 -5.72 -28.65
CA LEU A 416 -17.83 -6.19 -27.55
C LEU A 416 -17.17 -5.03 -26.78
N GLY A 417 -16.99 -3.88 -27.45
CA GLY A 417 -16.36 -2.69 -26.91
C GLY A 417 -14.86 -2.82 -26.63
N VAL A 418 -14.21 -1.68 -26.37
CA VAL A 418 -12.80 -1.60 -25.99
C VAL A 418 -12.64 -2.00 -24.50
N PRO A 419 -11.57 -2.71 -24.10
CA PRO A 419 -11.36 -3.06 -22.69
C PRO A 419 -11.28 -1.82 -21.79
N GLU A 420 -11.92 -1.91 -20.61
CA GLU A 420 -11.80 -0.91 -19.56
C GLU A 420 -10.60 -1.22 -18.66
N PHE A 421 -9.85 -0.19 -18.28
CA PHE A 421 -8.75 -0.35 -17.30
C PHE A 421 -9.32 -0.54 -15.89
N ASP A 422 -9.46 -1.79 -15.46
CA ASP A 422 -9.89 -2.12 -14.10
C ASP A 422 -8.74 -1.90 -13.11
N VAL A 423 -8.73 -0.71 -12.50
CA VAL A 423 -7.77 -0.32 -11.46
C VAL A 423 -7.74 -1.35 -10.34
N ALA A 424 -8.90 -1.86 -9.92
CA ALA A 424 -9.02 -2.69 -8.74
C ALA A 424 -8.29 -4.01 -8.96
N ARG A 425 -8.64 -4.72 -10.05
CA ARG A 425 -8.01 -6.00 -10.43
C ARG A 425 -6.50 -5.89 -10.55
N ASN A 426 -6.01 -4.86 -11.26
CA ASN A 426 -4.58 -4.64 -11.45
C ASN A 426 -3.86 -4.37 -10.11
N VAL A 427 -4.48 -3.65 -9.16
CA VAL A 427 -3.89 -3.48 -7.82
C VAL A 427 -3.82 -4.80 -7.05
N PHE A 428 -4.82 -5.68 -7.16
CA PHE A 428 -4.78 -6.97 -6.45
C PHE A 428 -3.69 -7.91 -6.94
N GLU A 429 -3.34 -7.83 -8.22
CA GLU A 429 -2.20 -8.55 -8.78
C GLU A 429 -0.88 -8.04 -8.15
N LEU A 430 -0.77 -6.73 -7.93
CA LEU A 430 0.36 -6.14 -7.20
C LEU A 430 0.39 -6.56 -5.73
N ILE A 431 -0.75 -6.55 -5.03
CA ILE A 431 -0.86 -6.99 -3.63
C ILE A 431 -0.44 -8.46 -3.50
N TYR A 432 -0.92 -9.33 -4.39
CA TYR A 432 -0.55 -10.74 -4.41
C TYR A 432 0.95 -10.96 -4.57
N ALA A 433 1.57 -10.30 -5.56
CA ALA A 433 3.01 -10.35 -5.76
C ALA A 433 3.77 -9.88 -4.51
N GLN A 434 3.30 -8.81 -3.86
CA GLN A 434 3.91 -8.32 -2.62
C GLN A 434 3.81 -9.33 -1.47
N THR A 435 2.68 -10.04 -1.34
CA THR A 435 2.52 -11.10 -0.33
C THR A 435 3.56 -12.20 -0.52
N LEU A 436 3.81 -12.63 -1.75
CA LEU A 436 4.80 -13.66 -2.06
C LEU A 436 6.21 -13.20 -1.70
N VAL A 437 6.54 -11.93 -1.94
CA VAL A 437 7.83 -11.36 -1.55
C VAL A 437 8.01 -11.35 -0.04
N TRP A 438 6.96 -11.01 0.72
CA TRP A 438 7.03 -11.04 2.19
C TRP A 438 7.15 -12.45 2.77
N ILE A 439 6.51 -13.45 2.17
CA ILE A 439 6.71 -14.85 2.55
C ILE A 439 8.14 -15.29 2.17
N GLY A 440 8.57 -14.91 0.97
CA GLY A 440 9.84 -15.35 0.40
C GLY A 440 11.07 -14.67 0.97
N ILE A 441 10.97 -13.50 1.59
CA ILE A 441 12.14 -12.78 2.11
C ILE A 441 12.93 -13.57 3.14
N TYR A 442 12.25 -14.44 3.90
CA TYR A 442 12.90 -15.34 4.85
C TYR A 442 13.66 -16.49 4.17
N PHE A 443 13.20 -16.95 3.01
CA PHE A 443 13.81 -18.07 2.26
C PHE A 443 14.77 -17.62 1.14
N SER A 444 14.59 -16.39 0.66
CA SER A 444 15.31 -15.77 -0.44
C SER A 444 15.39 -14.24 -0.19
N PRO A 445 16.43 -13.78 0.52
CA PRO A 445 16.59 -12.35 0.87
C PRO A 445 16.69 -11.41 -0.33
N LEU A 446 17.04 -11.94 -1.51
CA LEU A 446 17.19 -11.19 -2.76
C LEU A 446 15.94 -11.21 -3.66
N LEU A 447 14.87 -11.88 -3.25
CA LEU A 447 13.58 -11.84 -3.93
C LEU A 447 13.05 -10.40 -4.19
N PRO A 448 13.28 -9.40 -3.31
CA PRO A 448 12.92 -8.00 -3.60
C PRO A 448 13.55 -7.44 -4.89
N VAL A 449 14.72 -7.92 -5.34
CA VAL A 449 15.35 -7.46 -6.60
C VAL A 449 14.44 -7.77 -7.79
N ILE A 450 13.89 -8.99 -7.82
CA ILE A 450 12.98 -9.43 -8.87
C ILE A 450 11.70 -8.60 -8.84
N GLN A 451 11.21 -8.29 -7.63
CA GLN A 451 10.04 -7.45 -7.47
C GLN A 451 10.29 -6.01 -7.94
N ILE A 452 11.48 -5.45 -7.71
CA ILE A 452 11.87 -4.13 -8.24
C ILE A 452 11.83 -4.14 -9.76
N LEU A 453 12.45 -5.15 -10.39
CA LEU A 453 12.45 -5.31 -11.85
C LEU A 453 11.02 -5.47 -12.39
N LYS A 454 10.21 -6.34 -11.77
CA LYS A 454 8.80 -6.55 -12.09
C LYS A 454 8.00 -5.24 -12.01
N CYS A 455 8.08 -4.51 -10.90
CA CYS A 455 7.39 -3.23 -10.73
C CYS A 455 7.82 -2.18 -11.76
N PHE A 456 9.11 -2.13 -12.09
CA PHE A 456 9.63 -1.20 -13.09
C PHE A 456 9.10 -1.52 -14.50
N ILE A 457 9.15 -2.78 -14.91
CA ILE A 457 8.62 -3.22 -16.21
C ILE A 457 7.11 -3.01 -16.27
N PHE A 458 6.38 -3.40 -15.22
CA PHE A 458 4.92 -3.22 -15.14
C PHE A 458 4.49 -1.77 -15.28
N PHE A 459 5.27 -0.81 -14.77
CA PHE A 459 4.96 0.60 -14.93
C PHE A 459 4.85 0.99 -16.41
N TYR A 460 5.84 0.61 -17.21
CA TYR A 460 5.85 0.93 -18.64
C TYR A 460 4.81 0.12 -19.42
N VAL A 461 4.68 -1.16 -19.14
CA VAL A 461 3.73 -2.05 -19.84
C VAL A 461 2.30 -1.59 -19.60
N LYS A 462 1.92 -1.30 -18.35
CA LYS A 462 0.57 -0.82 -18.03
C LYS A 462 0.35 0.61 -18.51
N LYS A 463 1.38 1.46 -18.57
CA LYS A 463 1.29 2.77 -19.25
C LYS A 463 0.95 2.60 -20.73
N VAL A 464 1.67 1.74 -21.45
CA VAL A 464 1.44 1.50 -22.88
C VAL A 464 0.05 0.90 -23.10
N SER A 465 -0.33 -0.10 -22.29
CA SER A 465 -1.64 -0.72 -22.42
C SER A 465 -2.78 0.27 -22.16
N LEU A 466 -2.65 1.12 -21.14
CA LEU A 466 -3.60 2.20 -20.89
C LEU A 466 -3.69 3.20 -22.06
N ALA A 467 -2.55 3.58 -22.64
CA ALA A 467 -2.50 4.59 -23.69
C ALA A 467 -3.03 4.09 -25.05
N GLN A 468 -2.82 2.81 -25.37
CA GLN A 468 -3.09 2.26 -26.71
C GLN A 468 -4.28 1.30 -26.75
N ASN A 469 -4.50 0.53 -25.68
CA ASN A 469 -5.46 -0.59 -25.67
C ASN A 469 -6.72 -0.31 -24.87
N CYS A 470 -6.64 0.45 -23.78
CA CYS A 470 -7.77 0.64 -22.87
C CYS A 470 -8.48 1.98 -23.05
N GLN A 471 -9.78 2.00 -22.72
CA GLN A 471 -10.48 3.24 -22.43
C GLN A 471 -10.35 3.56 -20.92
N PRO A 472 -10.32 4.85 -20.55
CA PRO A 472 -10.41 5.24 -19.15
C PRO A 472 -11.69 4.66 -18.53
N PRO A 473 -11.65 4.22 -17.27
CA PRO A 473 -12.80 3.58 -16.64
C PRO A 473 -13.98 4.55 -16.63
N ARG A 474 -15.10 4.14 -17.26
CA ARG A 474 -16.37 4.91 -17.27
C ARG A 474 -16.94 5.05 -15.87
N ARG A 475 -16.59 4.12 -14.97
CA ARG A 475 -17.08 4.01 -13.60
C ARG A 475 -16.08 4.68 -12.66
N THR A 476 -16.30 5.96 -12.36
CA THR A 476 -15.48 6.65 -11.36
C THR A 476 -15.97 6.31 -9.97
N GLY A 477 -15.59 5.13 -9.47
CA GLY A 477 -15.54 4.94 -8.02
C GLY A 477 -14.70 6.07 -7.42
N ARG A 478 -15.12 6.66 -6.30
CA ARG A 478 -14.35 7.72 -5.61
C ARG A 478 -12.94 7.21 -5.35
N ALA A 479 -11.97 7.67 -6.13
CA ALA A 479 -10.57 7.20 -6.12
C ALA A 479 -9.96 7.20 -4.70
N ALA A 480 -10.35 8.17 -3.89
CA ALA A 480 -9.98 8.31 -2.48
C ALA A 480 -10.39 7.08 -1.63
N GLN A 481 -11.65 6.63 -1.70
CA GLN A 481 -12.14 5.51 -0.88
C GLN A 481 -11.48 4.19 -1.28
N MET A 482 -11.24 4.01 -2.58
CA MET A 482 -10.61 2.82 -3.13
C MET A 482 -9.16 2.67 -2.61
N GLN A 483 -8.39 3.76 -2.56
CA GLN A 483 -7.03 3.74 -2.04
C GLN A 483 -6.95 3.23 -0.58
N THR A 484 -7.87 3.66 0.28
CA THR A 484 -7.91 3.20 1.68
C THR A 484 -8.21 1.71 1.79
N ILE A 485 -9.14 1.20 0.97
CA ILE A 485 -9.49 -0.22 0.93
C ILE A 485 -8.30 -1.05 0.43
N LEU A 486 -7.60 -0.57 -0.59
CA LEU A 486 -6.42 -1.25 -1.14
C LEU A 486 -5.29 -1.35 -0.11
N ILE A 487 -5.00 -0.27 0.63
CA ILE A 487 -4.00 -0.30 1.70
C ILE A 487 -4.45 -1.19 2.86
N ALA A 488 -5.73 -1.18 3.22
CA ALA A 488 -6.27 -2.09 4.22
C ALA A 488 -6.13 -3.57 3.78
N LEU A 489 -6.41 -3.89 2.51
CA LEU A 489 -6.23 -5.24 1.96
C LEU A 489 -4.77 -5.65 1.83
N LEU A 490 -3.86 -4.70 1.63
CA LEU A 490 -2.42 -4.97 1.69
C LEU A 490 -1.96 -5.29 3.12
N PHE A 491 -2.54 -4.63 4.13
CA PHE A 491 -2.17 -4.85 5.53
C PHE A 491 -2.81 -6.12 6.11
N PHE A 492 -4.15 -6.20 6.13
CA PHE A 492 -4.89 -7.22 6.89
C PHE A 492 -4.69 -8.65 6.34
N PRO A 493 -5.14 -9.03 5.14
CA PRO A 493 -4.99 -10.40 4.67
C PRO A 493 -3.58 -10.71 4.16
N SER A 494 -2.85 -9.74 3.60
CA SER A 494 -1.56 -9.98 2.94
C SER A 494 -0.39 -9.92 3.91
N PHE A 495 -0.10 -8.75 4.51
CA PHE A 495 1.05 -8.60 5.40
C PHE A 495 0.93 -9.44 6.68
N VAL A 496 -0.21 -9.41 7.37
CA VAL A 496 -0.40 -10.22 8.59
C VAL A 496 -0.29 -11.71 8.25
N GLY A 497 -0.87 -12.17 7.15
CA GLY A 497 -0.75 -13.57 6.71
C GLY A 497 0.71 -13.98 6.46
N ALA A 498 1.48 -13.16 5.73
CA ALA A 498 2.90 -13.41 5.49
C ALA A 498 3.72 -13.40 6.80
N LEU A 499 3.46 -12.43 7.68
CA LEU A 499 4.09 -12.34 9.00
C LEU A 499 3.80 -13.59 9.84
N SER A 500 2.56 -14.07 9.85
CA SER A 500 2.18 -15.29 10.58
C SER A 500 2.93 -16.52 10.05
N ILE A 501 3.11 -16.65 8.73
CA ILE A 501 3.85 -17.77 8.13
C ILE A 501 5.33 -17.71 8.53
N VAL A 502 5.97 -16.54 8.38
CA VAL A 502 7.39 -16.36 8.74
C VAL A 502 7.62 -16.55 10.24
N ALA A 503 6.69 -16.08 11.08
CA ALA A 503 6.74 -16.31 12.53
C ALA A 503 6.60 -17.80 12.87
N TYR A 504 5.63 -18.50 12.27
CA TYR A 504 5.44 -19.94 12.44
C TYR A 504 6.70 -20.71 12.03
N THR A 505 7.34 -20.35 10.91
CA THR A 505 8.58 -21.01 10.48
C THR A 505 9.74 -20.78 11.44
N ALA A 506 9.90 -19.56 11.96
CA ALA A 506 11.02 -19.24 12.85
C ALA A 506 10.87 -19.85 14.25
N TRP A 507 9.63 -19.99 14.76
CA TRP A 507 9.37 -20.50 16.10
C TRP A 507 9.16 -22.02 16.16
N SER A 508 8.44 -22.58 15.19
CA SER A 508 7.90 -23.94 15.31
C SER A 508 8.60 -24.98 14.43
N LEU A 509 9.21 -24.56 13.31
CA LEU A 509 9.88 -25.50 12.40
C LEU A 509 11.35 -25.67 12.77
N THR A 510 11.83 -26.91 12.60
CA THR A 510 13.24 -27.25 12.77
C THR A 510 14.00 -26.86 11.50
N PRO A 511 15.09 -26.08 11.61
CA PRO A 511 15.90 -25.73 10.45
C PRO A 511 16.63 -26.96 9.89
N SER A 512 17.01 -26.90 8.62
CA SER A 512 17.75 -27.99 7.97
C SER A 512 19.08 -28.28 8.66
N LYS A 513 19.45 -29.57 8.69
CA LYS A 513 20.70 -30.03 9.34
C LYS A 513 21.96 -29.67 8.54
N GLN A 514 21.83 -29.55 7.22
CA GLN A 514 22.96 -29.41 6.30
C GLN A 514 23.11 -27.99 5.73
N CYS A 515 22.01 -27.23 5.63
CA CYS A 515 21.98 -25.96 4.90
C CYS A 515 21.58 -24.77 5.78
N GLY A 516 22.04 -23.60 5.39
CA GLY A 516 21.61 -22.32 5.94
C GLY A 516 22.22 -21.94 7.31
N PRO A 517 21.89 -20.73 7.79
CA PRO A 517 22.53 -20.13 8.94
C PRO A 517 22.19 -20.85 10.23
N PHE A 518 20.97 -21.36 10.38
CA PHE A 518 20.51 -21.97 11.64
C PHE A 518 20.75 -23.49 11.73
N ARG A 519 21.65 -24.04 10.91
CA ARG A 519 21.96 -25.48 10.94
C ARG A 519 22.44 -25.93 12.32
N GLY A 520 21.89 -27.05 12.80
CA GLY A 520 22.22 -27.64 14.10
C GLY A 520 21.38 -27.12 15.28
N LEU A 521 20.47 -26.16 15.05
CA LEU A 521 19.54 -25.67 16.09
C LEU A 521 18.20 -26.40 16.03
N ASN A 522 17.50 -26.48 17.16
CA ASN A 522 16.14 -27.04 17.23
C ASN A 522 15.10 -26.11 16.62
N ASN A 523 15.30 -24.79 16.76
CA ASN A 523 14.45 -23.76 16.17
C ASN A 523 15.31 -22.54 15.83
N THR A 524 14.88 -21.75 14.86
CA THR A 524 15.59 -20.51 14.48
C THR A 524 15.70 -19.54 15.65
N PHE A 525 14.65 -19.45 16.48
CA PHE A 525 14.67 -18.64 17.70
C PHE A 525 15.77 -19.08 18.71
N GLY A 526 16.20 -20.35 18.68
CA GLY A 526 17.25 -20.87 19.54
C GLY A 526 18.60 -20.15 19.40
N ALA A 527 18.88 -19.55 18.23
CA ALA A 527 20.07 -18.72 18.03
C ALA A 527 20.14 -17.53 19.01
N VAL A 528 18.97 -16.93 19.31
CA VAL A 528 18.86 -15.83 20.28
C VAL A 528 19.13 -16.33 21.69
N GLY A 529 18.63 -17.52 22.03
CA GLY A 529 18.91 -18.16 23.31
C GLY A 529 20.41 -18.37 23.56
N ILE A 530 21.11 -18.99 22.60
CA ILE A 530 22.56 -19.22 22.70
C ILE A 530 23.34 -17.90 22.83
N TRP A 531 22.92 -16.87 22.10
CA TRP A 531 23.55 -15.56 22.21
C TRP A 531 23.37 -14.93 23.60
N ILE A 532 22.18 -15.04 24.19
CA ILE A 532 21.94 -14.56 25.56
C ILE A 532 22.75 -15.35 26.59
N ASP A 533 22.88 -16.67 26.42
CA ASP A 533 23.69 -17.51 27.31
C ASP A 533 25.19 -17.11 27.23
N ASN A 534 25.70 -16.84 26.03
CA ASN A 534 27.07 -16.33 25.86
C ASN A 534 27.28 -14.94 26.48
N LEU A 535 26.25 -14.09 26.49
CA LEU A 535 26.31 -12.76 27.12
C LEU A 535 26.31 -12.82 28.65
N GLN A 536 25.87 -13.93 29.26
CA GLN A 536 25.88 -14.12 30.71
C GLN A 536 27.29 -14.07 31.31
N GLN A 537 28.31 -14.31 30.51
CA GLN A 537 29.71 -14.26 30.93
C GLN A 537 30.26 -12.82 31.05
N SER A 538 29.56 -11.81 30.53
CA SER A 538 29.97 -10.39 30.57
C SER A 538 29.08 -9.55 31.49
N SER A 539 29.65 -8.97 32.55
CA SER A 539 28.92 -8.22 33.59
C SER A 539 28.18 -6.97 33.10
N SER A 540 28.46 -6.46 31.90
CA SER A 540 27.83 -5.24 31.36
C SER A 540 26.46 -5.47 30.71
N SER A 541 26.02 -6.72 30.50
CA SER A 541 24.85 -7.07 29.68
C SER A 541 23.66 -7.64 30.47
N TYR A 542 23.68 -7.53 31.81
CA TYR A 542 22.66 -8.12 32.68
C TYR A 542 21.22 -7.65 32.36
N TRP A 543 21.04 -6.41 31.92
CA TRP A 543 19.73 -5.87 31.54
C TRP A 543 19.12 -6.60 30.33
N VAL A 544 19.93 -7.04 29.36
CA VAL A 544 19.47 -7.78 28.17
C VAL A 544 18.96 -9.16 28.57
N ILE A 545 19.72 -9.83 29.44
CA ILE A 545 19.41 -11.16 29.98
C ILE A 545 18.11 -11.11 30.79
N TRP A 546 17.96 -10.08 31.64
CA TRP A 546 16.76 -9.87 32.42
C TRP A 546 15.52 -9.71 31.53
N ILE A 547 15.59 -8.87 30.48
CA ILE A 547 14.51 -8.68 29.50
C ILE A 547 14.18 -9.99 28.79
N TYR A 548 15.18 -10.75 28.35
CA TYR A 548 14.93 -12.00 27.63
C TYR A 548 14.17 -13.02 28.49
N HIS A 549 14.64 -13.28 29.72
CA HIS A 549 14.03 -14.28 30.59
C HIS A 549 12.66 -13.86 31.14
N HIS A 550 12.50 -12.59 31.54
CA HIS A 550 11.28 -12.14 32.22
C HIS A 550 10.24 -11.54 31.28
N VAL A 551 10.66 -10.99 30.13
CA VAL A 551 9.76 -10.38 29.16
C VAL A 551 9.55 -11.34 28.00
N ILE A 552 10.56 -11.62 27.17
CA ILE A 552 10.38 -12.30 25.88
C ILE A 552 9.92 -13.77 26.04
N ARG A 553 10.49 -14.50 27.01
CA ARG A 553 10.12 -15.90 27.28
C ARG A 553 8.82 -16.03 28.08
N SER A 554 8.33 -14.94 28.68
CA SER A 554 7.11 -14.97 29.46
C SER A 554 5.87 -14.96 28.56
N GLU A 555 4.93 -15.86 28.83
CA GLU A 555 3.57 -15.88 28.23
C GLU A 555 2.89 -14.49 28.34
N VAL A 556 3.22 -13.75 29.40
CA VAL A 556 2.67 -12.42 29.71
C VAL A 556 3.04 -11.37 28.66
N PHE A 557 4.19 -11.51 27.98
CA PHE A 557 4.57 -10.56 26.92
C PHE A 557 3.64 -10.63 25.72
N TYR A 558 3.24 -11.84 25.30
CA TYR A 558 2.27 -11.99 24.22
C TYR A 558 0.90 -11.43 24.61
N PHE A 559 0.51 -11.55 25.88
CA PHE A 559 -0.69 -10.90 26.40
C PHE A 559 -0.60 -9.37 26.34
N PHE A 560 0.53 -8.76 26.76
CA PHE A 560 0.73 -7.32 26.63
C PHE A 560 0.78 -6.85 25.18
N LEU A 561 1.40 -7.62 24.28
CA LEU A 561 1.42 -7.32 22.86
C LEU A 561 0.00 -7.35 22.27
N ALA A 562 -0.78 -8.38 22.61
CA ALA A 562 -2.18 -8.49 22.22
C ALA A 562 -3.01 -7.33 22.79
N LEU A 563 -2.80 -6.96 24.06
CA LEU A 563 -3.44 -5.82 24.70
C LEU A 563 -3.12 -4.51 23.95
N ILE A 564 -1.85 -4.28 23.59
CA ILE A 564 -1.44 -3.11 22.80
C ILE A 564 -2.14 -3.10 21.44
N VAL A 565 -2.20 -4.24 20.75
CA VAL A 565 -2.93 -4.35 19.47
C VAL A 565 -4.42 -4.06 19.65
N ILE A 566 -5.06 -4.59 20.70
CA ILE A 566 -6.46 -4.32 21.02
C ILE A 566 -6.69 -2.84 21.34
N ILE A 567 -5.80 -2.21 22.10
CA ILE A 567 -5.84 -0.77 22.40
C ILE A 567 -5.73 0.02 21.10
N ILE A 568 -4.81 -0.33 20.21
CA ILE A 568 -4.64 0.33 18.90
C ILE A 568 -5.93 0.18 18.07
N ILE A 569 -6.50 -1.02 18.00
CA ILE A 569 -7.77 -1.28 17.30
C ILE A 569 -8.89 -0.43 17.91
N TYR A 570 -8.97 -0.39 19.24
CA TYR A 570 -9.95 0.41 19.97
C TYR A 570 -9.78 1.91 19.69
N ILE A 571 -8.55 2.44 19.69
CA ILE A 571 -8.25 3.83 19.34
C ILE A 571 -8.69 4.10 17.90
N PHE A 572 -8.36 3.24 16.95
CA PHE A 572 -8.81 3.42 15.55
C PHE A 572 -10.33 3.38 15.43
N TRP A 573 -10.99 2.50 16.18
CA TRP A 573 -12.45 2.45 16.23
C TRP A 573 -13.04 3.73 16.82
N GLN A 574 -12.52 4.21 17.94
CA GLN A 574 -12.91 5.47 18.59
C GLN A 574 -12.67 6.68 17.68
N VAL A 575 -11.50 6.78 17.03
CA VAL A 575 -11.20 7.83 16.05
C VAL A 575 -12.22 7.80 14.91
N THR A 576 -12.63 6.61 14.47
CA THR A 576 -13.64 6.46 13.42
C THR A 576 -15.01 6.96 13.91
N GLN A 577 -15.41 6.64 15.15
CA GLN A 577 -16.67 7.11 15.73
C GLN A 577 -16.67 8.61 16.02
N GLY A 578 -15.61 9.14 16.62
CA GLY A 578 -15.46 10.57 16.89
C GLY A 578 -15.47 11.40 15.62
N ARG A 579 -14.86 10.90 14.52
CA ARG A 579 -14.96 11.56 13.21
C ARG A 579 -16.37 11.55 12.64
N LYS A 580 -17.16 10.48 12.85
CA LYS A 580 -18.57 10.47 12.45
C LYS A 580 -19.37 11.54 13.20
N GLN A 581 -19.16 11.67 14.51
CA GLN A 581 -19.81 12.72 15.31
C GLN A 581 -19.35 14.12 14.89
N LEU A 582 -18.06 14.34 14.66
CA LEU A 582 -17.53 15.61 14.18
C LEU A 582 -18.17 16.02 12.84
N ILE A 583 -18.36 15.07 11.91
CA ILE A 583 -19.06 15.34 10.64
C ILE A 583 -20.51 15.80 10.89
N VAL A 584 -21.22 15.16 11.84
CA VAL A 584 -22.59 15.56 12.21
C VAL A 584 -22.61 16.98 12.78
N GLN A 585 -21.68 17.31 13.67
CA GLN A 585 -21.57 18.65 14.25
C GLN A 585 -21.22 19.72 13.20
N LEU A 586 -20.25 19.45 12.33
CA LEU A 586 -19.87 20.36 11.23
C LEU A 586 -21.05 20.63 10.30
N ARG A 587 -21.88 19.61 10.02
CA ARG A 587 -23.11 19.82 9.23
C ARG A 587 -24.09 20.72 9.94
N GLN A 588 -24.27 20.53 11.24
CA GLN A 588 -25.16 21.36 12.02
C GLN A 588 -24.66 22.81 12.06
N GLN A 589 -23.35 23.02 12.13
CA GLN A 589 -22.74 24.35 11.97
C GLN A 589 -23.03 24.95 10.59
N ILE A 590 -22.86 24.20 9.50
CA ILE A 590 -23.17 24.68 8.13
C ILE A 590 -24.65 25.08 8.02
N VAL A 591 -25.57 24.29 8.58
CA VAL A 591 -27.01 24.61 8.58
C VAL A 591 -27.29 25.87 9.40
N ASN A 592 -26.65 26.02 10.56
CA ASN A 592 -26.83 27.19 11.41
C ASN A 592 -26.25 28.46 10.77
N GLU A 593 -25.07 28.40 10.15
CA GLU A 593 -24.51 29.51 9.38
C GLU A 593 -25.40 29.88 8.18
N GLY A 594 -26.00 28.88 7.52
CA GLY A 594 -26.98 29.10 6.46
C GLY A 594 -28.22 29.86 6.95
N LYS A 595 -28.75 29.50 8.13
CA LYS A 595 -29.87 30.21 8.78
C LYS A 595 -29.47 31.64 9.16
N ASP A 596 -28.30 31.83 9.74
CA ASP A 596 -27.85 33.16 10.17
C ASP A 596 -27.65 34.10 8.98
N LYS A 597 -27.06 33.61 7.88
CA LYS A 597 -26.99 34.36 6.62
C LYS A 597 -28.36 34.71 6.06
N SER A 598 -29.32 33.77 6.10
CA SER A 598 -30.68 34.05 5.64
C SER A 598 -31.38 35.12 6.49
N PHE A 599 -31.15 35.10 7.80
CA PHE A 599 -31.66 36.11 8.73
C PHE A 599 -31.05 37.49 8.47
N LEU A 600 -29.72 37.56 8.26
CA LEU A 600 -29.04 38.81 7.93
C LEU A 600 -29.51 39.39 6.59
N LEU A 601 -29.73 38.55 5.58
CA LEU A 601 -30.28 38.98 4.28
C LEU A 601 -31.70 39.53 4.40
N ASP A 602 -32.57 38.90 5.19
CA ASP A 602 -33.93 39.40 5.44
C ASP A 602 -33.92 40.76 6.15
N LYS A 603 -33.03 40.93 7.14
CA LYS A 603 -32.84 42.22 7.83
C LYS A 603 -32.33 43.31 6.89
N LEU A 604 -31.37 42.99 6.02
CA LEU A 604 -30.87 43.92 4.99
C LEU A 604 -31.95 44.31 3.99
N GLN A 605 -32.77 43.36 3.53
CA GLN A 605 -33.90 43.65 2.64
C GLN A 605 -34.95 44.56 3.29
N LYS A 606 -35.26 44.35 4.58
CA LYS A 606 -36.17 45.23 5.34
C LYS A 606 -35.62 46.65 5.44
N LEU A 607 -34.33 46.81 5.75
CA LEU A 607 -33.67 48.12 5.80
C LEU A 607 -33.63 48.80 4.42
N GLN A 608 -33.36 48.07 3.35
CA GLN A 608 -33.42 48.61 1.98
C GLN A 608 -34.81 49.11 1.61
N LYS A 609 -35.86 48.34 1.93
CA LYS A 609 -37.26 48.76 1.70
C LYS A 609 -37.63 50.00 2.52
N SER A 610 -37.20 50.06 3.78
CA SER A 610 -37.38 51.22 4.65
C SER A 610 -36.69 52.46 4.09
N ASN A 611 -35.43 52.36 3.66
CA ASN A 611 -34.69 53.47 3.06
C ASN A 611 -35.29 53.93 1.71
N GLN A 612 -35.76 53.00 0.87
CA GLN A 612 -36.47 53.34 -0.36
C GLN A 612 -37.81 54.05 -0.10
N TYR A 613 -38.52 53.66 0.97
CA TYR A 613 -39.74 54.34 1.40
C TYR A 613 -39.46 55.75 1.92
N ALA A 614 -38.42 55.92 2.75
CA ALA A 614 -37.97 57.22 3.23
C ALA A 614 -37.53 58.15 2.09
N GLN A 615 -36.85 57.62 1.06
CA GLN A 615 -36.49 58.39 -0.14
C GLN A 615 -37.71 58.78 -1.01
N LYS A 616 -38.76 57.96 -1.07
CA LYS A 616 -40.00 58.29 -1.81
C LYS A 616 -40.92 59.26 -1.08
N HIS A 617 -40.81 59.36 0.25
CA HIS A 617 -41.66 60.23 1.08
C HIS A 617 -40.83 61.08 2.05
N PRO A 618 -40.06 62.07 1.54
CA PRO A 618 -39.18 62.89 2.38
C PRO A 618 -39.93 63.76 3.40
N ASN A 619 -41.19 64.12 3.14
CA ASN A 619 -41.95 65.06 3.98
C ASN A 619 -42.71 64.43 5.16
N LYS A 620 -42.54 63.13 5.45
CA LYS A 620 -43.22 62.45 6.57
C LYS A 620 -42.30 62.04 7.74
N VAL A 621 -40.99 62.27 7.66
CA VAL A 621 -40.02 61.73 8.63
C VAL A 621 -39.68 62.71 9.76
N CYS A 622 -40.24 63.92 9.81
CA CYS A 622 -39.90 64.93 10.82
C CYS A 622 -40.80 64.97 12.07
N LEU A 623 -41.69 64.01 12.29
CA LEU A 623 -42.51 63.95 13.50
C LEU A 623 -42.64 62.51 13.99
N GLU A 624 -41.59 62.03 14.66
CA GLU A 624 -41.64 61.29 15.94
C GLU A 624 -40.22 61.10 16.50
#